data_AF-E9F3G7-F1
#
_entry.id   AF-E9F3G7-F1
#
_cell.length_a   1.000
_cell.length_b   1.000
_cell.length_c   1.000
_cell.angle_alpha   90.00
_cell.angle_beta   90.00
_cell.angle_gamma   90.00
#
_symmetry.space_group_name_H-M   'P 1'
#
loop_
_entity.id
_entity.type
_entity.pdbx_description
1 polymer ?
#
loop_
_entity_poly.entity_id
_entity_poly.type
_entity_poly.pdbx_seq_one_letter_code
_entity_poly.pdbx_strand_id
1 'polypeptide(L)'
;MKYSTAIIPVFAVASLAASIETRQNKKLPWTQPVNLLDQCGFMAPITEYWCGTEKFCNMINNPIMQACENPQGWKSPKECLDAHEAKPSKEKCNNLRKDAFDKCREKSEFRECETKGNGVFKGCMGYQKEKSATEIDAELRAKGCEV
;
A
#
# COMPACT_ATOMS: atom_id res chain seq x y z
N MET A 1 63.08 18.99 4.72
CA MET A 1 62.03 18.42 5.58
C MET A 1 60.74 19.16 5.25
N LYS A 2 59.75 18.50 4.63
CA LYS A 2 58.50 19.11 4.16
C LYS A 2 57.35 18.48 4.94
N TYR A 3 56.70 19.24 5.82
CA TYR A 3 55.48 18.80 6.49
C TYR A 3 54.29 19.31 5.67
N SER A 4 53.64 18.42 4.92
CA SER A 4 52.34 18.70 4.31
C SER A 4 51.26 18.51 5.36
N THR A 5 50.77 19.61 5.91
CA THR A 5 49.53 19.65 6.70
C THR A 5 48.34 19.38 5.78
N ALA A 6 47.74 18.20 5.91
CA ALA A 6 46.45 17.89 5.32
C ALA A 6 45.35 18.50 6.19
N ILE A 7 44.68 19.53 5.67
CA ILE A 7 43.47 20.09 6.27
C ILE A 7 42.32 19.16 5.89
N ILE A 8 41.82 18.39 6.85
CA ILE A 8 40.61 17.58 6.68
C ILE A 8 39.40 18.52 6.84
N PRO A 9 38.59 18.76 5.80
CA PRO A 9 37.41 19.59 5.94
C PRO A 9 36.37 18.87 6.82
N VAL A 10 36.10 19.46 7.98
CA VAL A 10 35.05 19.05 8.92
C VAL A 10 33.69 19.52 8.38
N PHE A 11 33.20 18.91 7.30
CA PHE A 11 31.87 19.22 6.73
C PHE A 11 31.09 17.99 6.26
N ALA A 12 31.35 16.80 6.83
CA ALA A 12 30.70 15.56 6.39
C ALA A 12 29.88 14.86 7.48
N VAL A 13 29.35 15.57 8.48
CA VAL A 13 28.52 14.94 9.54
C VAL A 13 27.05 15.42 9.54
N ALA A 14 26.68 16.40 8.71
CA ALA A 14 25.30 16.92 8.70
C ALA A 14 24.30 16.08 7.87
N SER A 15 24.74 15.16 7.01
CA SER A 15 23.85 14.49 6.05
C SER A 15 23.10 13.26 6.57
N LEU A 16 23.33 12.83 7.82
CA LEU A 16 22.63 11.68 8.40
C LEU A 16 21.32 12.05 9.13
N ALA A 17 21.18 13.28 9.62
CA ALA A 17 19.98 13.71 10.36
C ALA A 17 18.77 13.95 9.45
N ALA A 18 18.98 14.45 8.22
CA ALA A 18 17.90 14.75 7.27
C ALA A 18 17.18 13.51 6.71
N SER A 19 17.80 12.32 6.78
CA SER A 19 17.18 11.06 6.34
C SER A 19 16.26 10.43 7.38
N ILE A 20 16.32 10.87 8.64
CA ILE A 20 15.48 10.33 9.72
C ILE A 20 14.14 11.09 9.77
N GLU A 21 14.14 12.37 9.44
CA GLU A 21 12.97 13.26 9.55
C GLU A 21 11.92 13.07 8.45
N THR A 22 12.27 12.40 7.34
CA THR A 22 11.30 12.04 6.28
C THR A 22 10.56 10.72 6.53
N ARG A 23 10.87 9.98 7.61
CA ARG A 23 10.03 8.87 8.11
C ARG A 23 8.90 9.34 9.02
N GLN A 24 8.60 10.63 9.05
CA GLN A 24 7.40 11.16 9.69
C GLN A 24 6.15 10.68 8.92
N ASN A 25 5.54 9.61 9.43
CA ASN A 25 4.10 9.35 9.36
C ASN A 25 3.47 9.15 7.96
N LYS A 26 4.16 8.46 7.05
CA LYS A 26 3.49 7.98 5.83
C LYS A 26 2.60 6.79 6.18
N LYS A 27 1.29 7.05 6.26
CA LYS A 27 0.25 6.03 6.41
C LYS A 27 0.36 4.97 5.30
N LEU A 28 0.00 3.74 5.63
CA LEU A 28 -0.13 2.64 4.66
C LEU A 28 -1.31 2.93 3.72
N PRO A 29 -1.20 2.62 2.42
CA PRO A 29 -2.26 2.92 1.46
C PRO A 29 -3.52 2.11 1.76
N TRP A 30 -4.70 2.70 1.52
CA TRP A 30 -5.95 1.94 1.58
C TRP A 30 -6.05 0.97 0.39
N THR A 31 -6.49 -0.26 0.64
CA THR A 31 -6.64 -1.30 -0.38
C THR A 31 -8.04 -1.92 -0.38
N GLN A 32 -8.56 -2.21 -1.57
CA GLN A 32 -9.75 -3.02 -1.78
C GLN A 32 -9.36 -4.49 -1.82
N PRO A 33 -10.26 -5.41 -1.41
CA PRO A 33 -10.05 -6.83 -1.67
C PRO A 33 -9.96 -7.09 -3.17
N VAL A 34 -9.08 -8.01 -3.57
CA VAL A 34 -8.98 -8.42 -4.98
C VAL A 34 -10.23 -9.12 -5.49
N ASN A 35 -10.97 -9.81 -4.62
CA ASN A 35 -12.21 -10.51 -4.98
C ASN A 35 -13.39 -10.03 -4.12
N LEU A 36 -14.50 -9.68 -4.77
CA LEU A 36 -15.76 -9.28 -4.13
C LEU A 36 -16.52 -10.45 -3.48
N LEU A 37 -16.07 -11.69 -3.66
CA LEU A 37 -16.71 -12.90 -3.13
C LEU A 37 -16.44 -13.13 -1.63
N ASP A 38 -15.80 -12.18 -0.94
CA ASP A 38 -15.63 -12.15 0.51
C ASP A 38 -14.97 -13.39 1.14
N GLN A 39 -14.09 -14.08 0.40
CA GLN A 39 -13.46 -15.35 0.81
C GLN A 39 -12.35 -15.22 1.87
N CYS A 40 -12.13 -14.00 2.38
CA CYS A 40 -11.17 -13.69 3.42
C CYS A 40 -11.34 -14.59 4.66
N GLY A 41 -10.34 -15.43 4.96
CA GLY A 41 -10.30 -16.31 6.12
C GLY A 41 -11.08 -17.62 6.02
N PHE A 42 -11.74 -17.91 4.87
CA PHE A 42 -12.42 -19.20 4.66
C PHE A 42 -11.66 -20.12 3.70
N MET A 43 -11.46 -19.68 2.45
CA MET A 43 -10.64 -20.40 1.46
C MET A 43 -9.38 -19.65 1.07
N ALA A 44 -9.20 -18.43 1.59
CA ALA A 44 -8.05 -17.58 1.32
C ALA A 44 -7.38 -17.14 2.63
N PRO A 45 -6.04 -16.96 2.64
CA PRO A 45 -5.30 -16.39 3.76
C PRO A 45 -5.88 -15.06 4.24
N ILE A 46 -5.77 -14.76 5.54
CA ILE A 46 -6.20 -13.48 6.12
C ILE A 46 -5.11 -12.44 5.88
N THR A 47 -4.95 -12.06 4.61
CA THR A 47 -4.03 -11.00 4.22
C THR A 47 -4.79 -9.78 3.76
N GLU A 48 -4.18 -8.61 3.92
CA GLU A 48 -4.72 -7.37 3.37
C GLU A 48 -4.96 -7.45 1.85
N TYR A 49 -4.18 -8.26 1.12
CA TYR A 49 -4.39 -8.49 -0.31
C TYR A 49 -5.75 -9.17 -0.61
N TRP A 50 -6.09 -10.23 0.13
CA TRP A 50 -7.36 -10.94 -0.07
C TRP A 50 -8.56 -10.22 0.54
N CYS A 51 -8.35 -9.61 1.70
CA CYS A 51 -9.41 -9.06 2.53
C CYS A 51 -9.67 -7.57 2.28
N GLY A 52 -8.71 -6.84 1.72
CA GLY A 52 -8.68 -5.38 1.76
C GLY A 52 -8.45 -4.84 3.17
N THR A 53 -8.11 -3.56 3.27
CA THR A 53 -7.74 -2.91 4.55
C THR A 53 -8.83 -3.03 5.61
N GLU A 54 -10.11 -2.80 5.24
CA GLU A 54 -11.23 -2.78 6.19
C GLU A 54 -11.42 -4.13 6.91
N LYS A 55 -11.58 -5.21 6.14
CA LYS A 55 -11.85 -6.53 6.70
C LYS A 55 -10.61 -7.12 7.37
N PHE A 56 -9.44 -6.91 6.78
CA PHE A 56 -8.17 -7.32 7.39
C PHE A 56 -7.97 -6.69 8.78
N CYS A 57 -8.09 -5.36 8.90
CA CYS A 57 -7.94 -4.69 10.19
C CYS A 57 -9.00 -5.15 11.20
N ASN A 58 -10.23 -5.42 10.77
CA ASN A 58 -11.28 -5.96 11.65
C ASN A 58 -11.00 -7.39 12.13
N MET A 59 -10.06 -8.12 11.52
CA MET A 59 -9.67 -9.48 11.92
C MET A 59 -8.46 -9.54 12.87
N ILE A 60 -7.82 -8.41 13.21
CA ILE A 60 -6.59 -8.37 14.03
C ILE A 60 -6.68 -9.13 15.35
N ASN A 61 -7.88 -9.20 15.96
CA ASN A 61 -8.12 -9.91 17.22
C ASN A 61 -8.90 -11.22 17.03
N ASN A 62 -9.07 -11.69 15.79
CA ASN A 62 -9.75 -12.95 15.51
C ASN A 62 -8.82 -14.12 15.88
N PRO A 63 -9.28 -15.10 16.68
CA PRO A 63 -8.46 -16.23 17.10
C PRO A 63 -7.96 -17.12 15.95
N ILE A 64 -8.55 -17.02 14.75
CA ILE A 64 -8.10 -17.79 13.58
C ILE A 64 -6.94 -17.11 12.83
N MET A 65 -6.65 -15.83 13.12
CA MET A 65 -5.58 -15.10 12.45
C MET A 65 -4.22 -15.57 12.95
N GLN A 66 -3.34 -15.94 12.03
CA GLN A 66 -1.98 -16.36 12.36
C GLN A 66 -1.09 -15.14 12.63
N ALA A 67 -0.08 -15.30 13.49
CA ALA A 67 0.85 -14.20 13.80
C ALA A 67 1.56 -13.66 12.55
N CYS A 68 1.88 -14.52 11.58
CA CYS A 68 2.52 -14.16 10.33
C CYS A 68 1.62 -13.30 9.40
N GLU A 69 0.29 -13.36 9.59
CA GLU A 69 -0.69 -12.56 8.85
C GLU A 69 -0.79 -11.14 9.41
N ASN A 70 -0.39 -10.90 10.66
CA ASN A 70 -0.23 -9.59 11.30
C ASN A 70 1.25 -9.29 11.61
N PRO A 71 2.11 -9.13 10.59
CA PRO A 71 3.55 -8.96 10.81
C PRO A 71 3.90 -7.62 11.46
N GLN A 72 3.00 -6.62 11.39
CA GLN A 72 3.15 -5.34 12.09
C GLN A 72 2.83 -5.46 13.59
N GLY A 73 2.18 -6.55 14.01
CA GLY A 73 1.90 -6.83 15.41
C GLY A 73 0.84 -5.94 16.04
N TRP A 74 -0.05 -5.33 15.24
CA TRP A 74 -1.15 -4.47 15.73
C TRP A 74 -1.97 -5.20 16.78
N LYS A 75 -2.37 -4.49 17.84
CA LYS A 75 -3.11 -5.04 18.99
C LYS A 75 -4.61 -4.79 18.91
N SER A 76 -5.06 -3.98 17.95
CA SER A 76 -6.48 -3.70 17.74
C SER A 76 -6.79 -3.33 16.30
N PRO A 77 -8.04 -3.51 15.86
CA PRO A 77 -8.51 -2.99 14.58
C PRO A 77 -8.28 -1.49 14.42
N LYS A 78 -8.44 -0.72 15.50
CA LYS A 78 -8.23 0.73 15.49
C LYS A 78 -6.79 1.10 15.18
N GLU A 79 -5.84 0.44 15.83
CA GLU A 79 -4.40 0.67 15.60
C GLU A 79 -4.03 0.38 14.13
N CYS A 80 -4.56 -0.71 13.58
CA CYS A 80 -4.40 -1.06 12.17
C CYS A 80 -5.00 0.03 11.26
N LEU A 81 -6.24 0.45 11.48
CA LEU A 81 -6.90 1.46 10.65
C LEU A 81 -6.25 2.85 10.75
N ASP A 82 -5.80 3.25 11.94
CA ASP A 82 -5.13 4.53 12.16
C ASP A 82 -3.77 4.59 11.42
N ALA A 83 -3.10 3.44 11.26
CA ALA A 83 -1.88 3.30 10.47
C ALA A 83 -2.12 3.38 8.95
N HIS A 84 -3.37 3.25 8.48
CA HIS A 84 -3.73 3.34 7.07
C HIS A 84 -4.28 4.72 6.68
N GLU A 85 -4.23 5.00 5.38
CA GLU A 85 -4.98 6.08 4.75
C GLU A 85 -6.49 5.84 4.93
N ALA A 86 -7.26 6.92 4.97
CA ALA A 86 -8.71 6.81 5.07
C ALA A 86 -9.30 6.17 3.80
N LYS A 87 -10.40 5.41 3.98
CA LYS A 87 -11.16 4.84 2.86
C LYS A 87 -11.51 5.93 1.84
N PRO A 88 -11.14 5.75 0.56
CA PRO A 88 -11.41 6.73 -0.47
C PRO A 88 -12.92 6.83 -0.75
N SER A 89 -13.40 8.05 -0.97
CA SER A 89 -14.77 8.30 -1.42
C SER A 89 -14.92 7.96 -2.90
N LYS A 90 -15.96 7.18 -3.23
CA LYS A 90 -16.32 6.85 -4.62
C LYS A 90 -16.61 8.10 -5.45
N GLU A 91 -17.23 9.12 -4.86
CA GLU A 91 -17.51 10.39 -5.53
C GLU A 91 -16.20 11.11 -5.88
N LYS A 92 -15.29 11.25 -4.91
CA LYS A 92 -13.96 11.84 -5.13
C LYS A 92 -13.21 11.11 -6.24
N CYS A 93 -13.18 9.77 -6.21
CA CYS A 93 -12.50 9.00 -7.25
C CYS A 93 -13.18 9.10 -8.63
N ASN A 94 -14.51 9.25 -8.67
CA ASN A 94 -15.23 9.49 -9.93
C ASN A 94 -14.88 10.84 -10.55
N ASN A 95 -14.71 11.89 -9.75
CA ASN A 95 -14.29 13.19 -10.25
C ASN A 95 -12.88 13.10 -10.85
N LEU A 96 -11.95 12.42 -10.18
CA LEU A 96 -10.59 12.18 -10.72
C LEU A 96 -10.60 11.37 -12.01
N ARG A 97 -11.49 10.36 -12.12
CA ARG A 97 -11.69 9.60 -13.36
C ARG A 97 -12.13 10.50 -14.50
N LYS A 98 -13.12 11.36 -14.25
CA LYS A 98 -13.66 12.31 -15.23
C LYS A 98 -12.58 13.30 -15.67
N ASP A 99 -11.85 13.90 -14.73
CA ASP A 99 -10.76 14.82 -15.04
C ASP A 99 -9.66 14.16 -15.90
N ALA A 100 -9.32 12.91 -15.60
CA ALA A 100 -8.33 12.15 -16.38
C ALA A 100 -8.82 11.82 -17.79
N PHE A 101 -10.11 11.50 -17.92
CA PHE A 101 -10.75 11.26 -19.21
C PHE A 101 -10.81 12.54 -20.06
N ASP A 102 -11.27 13.66 -19.49
CA ASP A 102 -11.41 14.94 -20.17
C ASP A 102 -10.05 15.46 -20.65
N LYS A 103 -9.00 15.37 -19.82
CA LYS A 103 -7.62 15.71 -20.20
C LYS A 103 -7.03 14.83 -21.30
N CYS A 104 -7.52 13.61 -21.45
CA CYS A 104 -7.06 12.67 -22.47
C CYS A 104 -7.75 12.91 -23.82
N ARG A 105 -9.05 13.25 -23.80
CA ARG A 105 -9.89 13.37 -24.99
C ARG A 105 -9.38 14.36 -26.03
N GLU A 106 -8.60 15.35 -25.61
CA GLU A 106 -7.98 16.33 -26.52
C GLU A 106 -6.86 15.74 -27.41
N LYS A 107 -6.34 14.55 -27.08
CA LYS A 107 -5.07 14.04 -27.63
C LYS A 107 -5.09 12.58 -28.07
N SER A 108 -6.16 11.83 -27.78
CA SER A 108 -6.21 10.37 -27.90
C SER A 108 -7.60 9.87 -28.27
N GLU A 109 -7.69 8.59 -28.66
CA GLU A 109 -8.96 7.94 -28.94
C GLU A 109 -9.80 7.70 -27.67
N PHE A 110 -11.12 7.68 -27.83
CA PHE A 110 -12.08 7.49 -26.73
C PHE A 110 -11.75 6.28 -25.84
N ARG A 111 -11.44 5.12 -26.44
CA ARG A 111 -11.19 3.86 -25.71
C ARG A 111 -9.91 3.91 -24.87
N GLU A 112 -8.89 4.61 -25.35
CA GLU A 112 -7.67 4.86 -24.59
C GLU A 112 -7.97 5.73 -23.37
N CYS A 113 -8.77 6.78 -23.56
CA CYS A 113 -9.15 7.69 -22.48
C CYS A 113 -10.05 7.03 -21.44
N GLU A 114 -10.96 6.16 -21.85
CA GLU A 114 -11.75 5.35 -20.92
C GLU A 114 -10.86 4.45 -20.06
N THR A 115 -9.90 3.77 -20.70
CA THR A 115 -8.93 2.91 -19.99
C THR A 115 -8.11 3.71 -18.99
N LYS A 116 -7.61 4.88 -19.40
CA LYS A 116 -6.84 5.79 -18.54
C LYS A 116 -7.67 6.30 -17.36
N GLY A 117 -8.90 6.78 -17.61
CA GLY A 117 -9.81 7.22 -16.56
C GLY A 117 -10.13 6.10 -15.57
N ASN A 118 -10.42 4.89 -16.06
CA ASN A 118 -10.67 3.72 -15.22
C ASN A 118 -9.43 3.31 -14.42
N GLY A 119 -8.23 3.47 -14.97
CA GLY A 119 -6.96 3.29 -14.24
C GLY A 119 -6.82 4.26 -13.06
N VAL A 120 -7.11 5.55 -13.28
CA VAL A 120 -7.11 6.56 -12.21
C VAL A 120 -8.16 6.24 -11.14
N PHE A 121 -9.37 5.85 -11.54
CA PHE A 121 -10.40 5.43 -10.60
C PHE A 121 -9.95 4.24 -9.75
N LYS A 122 -9.43 3.19 -10.39
CA LYS A 122 -9.00 1.97 -9.72
C LYS A 122 -7.87 2.26 -8.72
N GLY A 123 -6.87 3.04 -9.13
CA GLY A 123 -5.79 3.49 -8.25
C GLY A 123 -6.29 4.31 -7.07
N CYS A 124 -7.20 5.26 -7.30
CA CYS A 124 -7.80 6.08 -6.23
C CYS A 124 -8.59 5.25 -5.21
N MET A 125 -9.35 4.26 -5.67
CA MET A 125 -10.15 3.40 -4.80
C MET A 125 -9.32 2.37 -4.03
N GLY A 126 -8.03 2.19 -4.40
CA GLY A 126 -7.16 1.19 -3.81
C GLY A 126 -7.32 -0.21 -4.42
N TYR A 127 -7.83 -0.34 -5.65
CA TYR A 127 -7.89 -1.64 -6.30
C TYR A 127 -6.49 -2.14 -6.59
N GLN A 128 -6.21 -3.32 -6.07
CA GLN A 128 -4.94 -3.99 -6.27
C GLN A 128 -4.92 -4.70 -7.63
N LYS A 129 -3.71 -4.93 -8.16
CA LYS A 129 -3.53 -5.81 -9.31
C LYS A 129 -3.62 -7.26 -8.82
N GLU A 130 -4.24 -8.11 -9.61
CA GLU A 130 -4.22 -9.55 -9.37
C GLU A 130 -2.77 -10.04 -9.38
N LYS A 131 -2.39 -10.73 -8.32
CA LYS A 131 -1.17 -11.52 -8.16
C LYS A 131 -1.49 -12.98 -8.46
N SER A 132 -0.54 -13.67 -9.06
CA SER A 132 -0.58 -15.12 -9.19
C SER A 132 -0.52 -15.81 -7.83
N ALA A 133 -0.99 -17.06 -7.75
CA ALA A 133 -0.90 -17.86 -6.52
C ALA A 133 0.56 -17.97 -6.03
N THR A 134 1.50 -18.18 -6.96
CA THR A 134 2.94 -18.28 -6.65
C THR A 134 3.50 -17.01 -6.01
N GLU A 135 3.08 -15.82 -6.46
CA GLU A 135 3.51 -14.55 -5.86
C GLU A 135 2.96 -14.37 -4.45
N ILE A 136 1.71 -14.79 -4.23
CA ILE A 136 1.07 -14.72 -2.92
C ILE A 136 1.77 -15.66 -1.93
N ASP A 137 2.04 -16.90 -2.34
CA ASP A 137 2.74 -17.88 -1.51
C ASP A 137 4.16 -17.41 -1.17
N ALA A 138 4.87 -16.83 -2.14
CA ALA A 138 6.20 -16.27 -1.91
C ALA A 138 6.18 -15.12 -0.89
N GLU A 139 5.19 -14.22 -0.96
CA GLU A 139 5.01 -13.14 0.02
C GLU A 139 4.66 -13.65 1.42
N LEU A 140 3.81 -14.66 1.51
CA LEU A 140 3.43 -15.29 2.77
C LEU A 140 4.62 -16.02 3.42
N ARG A 141 5.39 -16.78 2.65
CA ARG A 141 6.65 -17.40 3.12
C ARG A 141 7.66 -16.36 3.58
N ALA A 142 7.80 -15.25 2.86
CA ALA A 142 8.67 -14.15 3.26
C ALA A 142 8.25 -13.50 4.60
N LYS A 143 6.97 -13.60 4.97
CA LYS A 143 6.42 -13.17 6.27
C LYS A 143 6.45 -14.27 7.34
N GLY A 144 6.96 -15.45 7.01
CA GLY A 144 7.03 -16.59 7.93
C GLY A 144 5.73 -17.36 8.10
N CYS A 145 4.78 -17.22 7.16
CA CYS A 145 3.60 -18.10 7.13
C CYS A 145 3.94 -19.45 6.51
N GLU A 146 3.30 -20.50 7.01
CA GLU A 146 3.27 -21.82 6.38
C GLU A 146 2.18 -21.81 5.29
N VAL A 147 2.58 -22.08 4.04
CA VAL A 147 1.71 -22.08 2.84
C VAL A 147 1.99 -23.28 1.95
#